data_AF-A0A433A111-F1
#
_entry.id   AF-A0A433A111-F1
#
_cell.length_a   1.000
_cell.length_b   1.000
_cell.length_c   1.000
_cell.angle_alpha   90.00
_cell.angle_beta   90.00
_cell.angle_gamma   90.00
#
_symmetry.space_group_name_H-M   'P 1'
#
loop_
_entity.id
_entity.type
_entity.pdbx_description
1 polymer ?
#
loop_
_entity_poly.entity_id
_entity_poly.type
_entity_poly.pdbx_seq_one_letter_code
_entity_poly.pdbx_strand_id
1 'polypeptide(L)' 'HKPSFVLTSTHRRLHAAGGSTAYQQYVRHLNRTLPEPDQVERFATGYQDYLQAPLQPLTENLDSSTYETF' A
#
# COMPACT_ATOMS: atom_id res chain seq x y z
N HIS A 1 3.30 -0.79 3.79
CA HIS A 1 2.80 -0.38 5.13
C HIS A 1 1.30 -0.65 5.22
N LYS A 2 0.75 -1.23 6.30
CA LYS A 2 -0.71 -1.40 6.47
C LYS A 2 -1.24 -0.33 7.44
N PRO A 3 -2.08 0.62 6.99
CA PRO A 3 -2.57 1.69 7.85
C PRO A 3 -3.51 1.16 8.94
N SER A 4 -3.48 1.81 10.10
CA SER A 4 -4.43 1.56 11.19
C SER A 4 -5.61 2.52 11.08
N PHE A 5 -6.83 1.99 11.15
CA PHE A 5 -8.05 2.78 11.10
C PHE A 5 -8.66 2.90 12.51
N VAL A 6 -8.98 4.13 12.93
CA VAL A 6 -9.68 4.41 14.18
C VAL A 6 -11.06 4.97 13.84
N LEU A 7 -12.11 4.26 14.27
CA LEU A 7 -13.51 4.66 14.07
C LEU A 7 -14.03 5.32 15.34
N THR A 8 -14.47 6.58 15.25
CA THR A 8 -15.01 7.34 16.39
C THR A 8 -16.51 7.54 16.27
N SER A 9 -17.19 7.76 17.40
CA SER A 9 -18.62 8.09 17.44
C SER A 9 -19.57 7.08 16.81
N THR A 10 -19.16 5.82 16.62
CA THR A 10 -19.97 4.76 15.99
C THR A 10 -21.23 4.40 16.80
N HIS A 11 -21.28 4.79 18.08
CA HIS A 11 -22.43 4.61 18.97
C HIS A 11 -23.50 5.70 18.84
N ARG A 12 -23.27 6.78 18.07
CA ARG A 12 -24.26 7.86 17.88
C ARG A 12 -25.51 7.44 17.11
N ARG A 13 -25.59 6.18 16.65
CA ARG A 13 -26.71 5.58 15.88
C ARG A 13 -27.14 6.45 14.70
N LEU A 14 -26.17 7.04 13.99
CA LEU A 14 -26.41 7.82 12.77
C LEU A 14 -27.03 6.98 11.65
N HIS A 15 -26.75 5.67 11.62
CA HIS A 15 -27.39 4.73 10.71
C HIS A 15 -28.31 3.78 11.48
N ALA A 16 -29.54 3.64 10.97
CA ALA A 16 -30.60 2.88 11.61
C ALA A 16 -30.37 1.35 11.62
N ALA A 17 -29.51 0.84 10.74
CA ALA A 17 -29.22 -0.58 10.57
C ALA A 17 -27.71 -0.88 10.66
N GLY A 18 -27.36 -2.08 11.12
CA GLY A 18 -25.99 -2.59 11.13
C GLY A 18 -25.13 -2.24 12.37
N GLY A 19 -25.58 -1.28 13.20
CA GLY A 19 -24.91 -0.91 14.46
C GLY A 19 -23.48 -0.39 14.28
N SER A 20 -22.69 -0.35 15.36
CA SER A 20 -21.31 0.15 15.33
C SER A 20 -20.35 -0.74 14.53
N THR A 21 -20.66 -2.04 14.42
CA THR A 21 -19.83 -3.03 13.71
C THR A 21 -19.90 -2.90 12.18
N ALA A 22 -21.01 -2.37 11.65
CA ALA A 22 -21.17 -2.19 10.20
C ALA A 22 -20.09 -1.29 9.60
N TYR A 23 -19.66 -0.25 10.31
CA TYR A 23 -18.57 0.62 9.85
C TYR A 23 -17.26 -0.15 9.65
N GLN A 24 -16.89 -1.01 10.62
CA GLN A 24 -15.69 -1.84 10.51
C GLN A 24 -15.81 -2.86 9.38
N GLN A 25 -16.99 -3.49 9.23
CA GLN A 25 -17.25 -4.43 8.14
C GLN A 25 -17.13 -3.75 6.78
N TYR A 26 -17.63 -2.52 6.65
CA TYR A 26 -17.54 -1.76 5.41
C TYR A 26 -16.10 -1.38 5.07
N VAL A 27 -15.30 -0.90 6.03
CA VAL A 27 -13.86 -0.63 5.79
C VAL A 27 -13.11 -1.90 5.35
N ARG A 28 -13.42 -3.05 5.96
CA ARG A 28 -12.85 -4.34 5.53
C ARG A 28 -13.31 -4.74 4.13
N HIS A 29 -14.57 -4.48 3.79
CA HIS A 29 -15.09 -4.71 2.44
C HIS A 29 -14.35 -3.85 1.42
N LEU A 30 -14.22 -2.55 1.67
CA LEU A 30 -13.46 -1.64 0.82
C LEU A 30 -12.04 -2.14 0.58
N ASN A 31 -11.34 -2.55 1.64
CA ASN A 31 -9.98 -3.10 1.52
C ASN A 31 -9.90 -4.38 0.67
N ARG A 32 -10.98 -5.19 0.62
CA ARG A 32 -11.06 -6.39 -0.22
C ARG A 32 -11.44 -6.09 -1.67
N THR A 33 -12.10 -4.98 -1.92
CA THR A 33 -12.52 -4.54 -3.25
C THR A 33 -11.55 -3.56 -3.90
N LEU A 34 -10.45 -3.22 -3.22
CA LEU A 34 -9.38 -2.44 -3.83
C LEU A 34 -8.83 -3.18 -5.06
N PRO A 35 -8.45 -2.44 -6.10
CA PRO A 35 -7.78 -3.04 -7.25
C PRO A 35 -6.50 -3.73 -6.79
N GLU A 36 -6.23 -4.89 -7.37
CA GLU A 36 -4.97 -5.57 -7.18
C GLU A 36 -3.84 -4.69 -7.74
N PRO A 37 -2.67 -4.63 -7.08
CA PRO A 37 -1.57 -3.81 -7.57
C PRO A 37 -1.15 -4.26 -8.97
N ASP A 38 -0.80 -3.31 -9.82
CA ASP A 38 -0.26 -3.63 -11.15
C ASP A 38 1.18 -4.18 -11.06
N GLN A 39 1.78 -4.53 -12.21
CA GLN A 39 3.13 -5.10 -12.22
C GLN A 39 4.18 -4.13 -11.67
N VAL A 40 4.03 -2.83 -11.93
CA VAL A 40 4.97 -1.79 -11.50
C VAL A 40 4.84 -1.57 -10.00
N GLU A 41 3.62 -1.49 -9.48
CA GLU A 41 3.35 -1.35 -8.04
C GLU A 41 3.86 -2.54 -7.23
N ARG A 42 3.74 -3.76 -7.77
CA ARG A 42 4.33 -4.97 -7.16
C ARG A 42 5.84 -4.90 -7.14
N PHE A 43 6.47 -4.51 -8.26
CA PHE A 43 7.93 -4.39 -8.35
C PHE A 43 8.47 -3.30 -7.41
N ALA A 44 7.78 -2.16 -7.33
CA ALA A 44 8.14 -1.03 -6.46
C ALA A 44 7.81 -1.27 -4.98
N THR A 45 7.19 -2.40 -4.62
CA THR A 45 6.85 -2.71 -3.24
C THR A 45 8.12 -2.78 -2.38
N GLY A 46 8.20 -1.93 -1.35
CA GLY A 46 9.38 -1.81 -0.49
C GLY A 46 10.35 -0.68 -0.89
N TYR A 47 10.23 -0.14 -2.10
CA TYR A 47 10.95 1.07 -2.55
C TYR A 47 10.18 2.37 -2.30
N GLN A 48 8.99 2.27 -1.70
CA GLN A 48 8.20 3.41 -1.26
C GLN A 48 8.99 4.22 -0.23
N ASP A 49 9.26 5.47 -0.55
CA ASP A 49 10.04 6.40 0.27
C ASP A 49 11.49 5.94 0.55
N TYR A 50 12.03 5.04 -0.27
CA TYR A 50 13.43 4.61 -0.21
C TYR A 50 14.30 5.49 -1.12
N LEU A 51 15.20 6.28 -0.52
CA LEU A 51 16.12 7.13 -1.27
C LEU A 51 17.26 6.31 -1.89
N GLN A 52 17.39 6.40 -3.21
CA GLN A 52 18.47 5.77 -3.98
C GLN A 52 19.40 6.83 -4.56
N ALA A 53 20.70 6.55 -4.55
CA ALA A 53 21.64 7.32 -5.35
C ALA A 53 21.47 6.96 -6.83
N PRO A 54 21.53 7.94 -7.75
CA PRO A 54 21.48 7.66 -9.18
C PRO A 54 22.72 6.87 -9.62
N LEU A 55 22.52 5.79 -10.39
CA LEU A 55 23.60 4.96 -10.91
C LEU A 55 24.53 5.78 -11.83
N GLN A 56 25.82 5.43 -11.84
CA GLN A 56 26.84 6.04 -12.71
C GLN A 56 27.51 4.99 -13.62
N PRO A 57 26.82 4.49 -14.67
CA PRO A 57 27.30 3.35 -15.47
C PRO A 57 28.59 3.61 -16.26
N LEU A 58 28.97 4.87 -16.47
CA LEU A 58 30.17 5.25 -17.22
C LEU A 58 31.44 5.18 -16.37
N THR A 59 31.32 5.41 -15.06
CA THR A 59 32.46 5.48 -14.13
C THR A 59 32.54 4.27 -13.21
N GLU A 60 31.42 3.57 -13.01
CA GLU A 60 31.32 2.42 -12.11
C GLU A 60 30.99 1.14 -12.88
N ASN A 61 31.72 0.07 -12.60
CA ASN A 61 31.32 -1.26 -13.03
C ASN A 61 30.15 -1.71 -12.15
N LEU A 62 28.97 -1.84 -12.77
CA LEU A 62 27.77 -2.30 -12.08
C LEU A 62 27.85 -3.80 -11.79
N ASP A 63 27.32 -4.21 -10.65
CA ASP A 63 27.19 -5.63 -10.31
C ASP A 63 26.21 -6.33 -11.27
N SER A 64 26.41 -7.64 -11.48
CA SER A 64 25.58 -8.43 -12.40
C SER A 64 24.08 -8.36 -12.06
N SER A 65 23.73 -8.23 -10.78
CA SER A 65 22.36 -8.08 -10.31
C SER A 65 21.66 -6.81 -10.83
N THR A 66 22.41 -5.74 -11.09
CA THR A 66 21.85 -4.50 -11.66
C THR A 66 21.49 -4.69 -13.13
N TYR A 67 22.30 -5.45 -13.88
CA TYR A 67 21.98 -5.79 -15.26
C TYR A 67 20.78 -6.72 -15.36
N GLU A 68 20.64 -7.69 -14.46
CA GLU A 68 19.48 -8.58 -14.41
C GLU A 68 18.16 -7.86 -14.11
N THR A 69 18.23 -6.69 -13.47
CA THR A 69 17.06 -5.87 -13.14
C THR A 69 16.60 -4.99 -14.31
N PHE A 70 17.47 -4.67 -15.27
CA PHE A 70 17.15 -3.88 -16.48
C PHE A 70 16.47 -4.71 -17.56
#